data_AF-A0A1N7IGU3-F1
#
_entry.id   AF-A0A1N7IGU3-F1
#
_cell.length_a   1.000
_cell.length_b   1.000
_cell.length_c   1.000
_cell.angle_alpha   90.00
_cell.angle_beta   90.00
_cell.angle_gamma   90.00
#
_symmetry.space_group_name_H-M   'P 1'
#
loop_
_entity.id
_entity.type
_entity.pdbx_description
1 polymer ?
#
loop_
_entity_poly.entity_id
_entity_poly.type
_entity_poly.pdbx_seq_one_letter_code
_entity_poly.pdbx_strand_id
1 'polypeptide(L)'
;METDELIKQLRKIADDTSHNIRIKRSPSAKNVEKEDADKMISTLSERTVSLFKQNNLLDLIRPDRDKGYDRQWYEETFGNGAVADIKEAIRALEKLNSEEK
;
A
#
# COMPACT_ATOMS: atom_id res chain seq x y z
N MET A 1 -5.49 13.36 -10.81
CA MET A 1 -6.41 12.33 -10.29
C MET A 1 -7.18 12.98 -9.17
N GLU A 2 -8.50 12.85 -9.13
CA GLU A 2 -9.29 13.37 -8.00
C GLU A 2 -8.93 12.62 -6.72
N THR A 3 -8.81 13.34 -5.60
CA THR A 3 -8.44 12.77 -4.29
C THR A 3 -9.32 11.59 -3.89
N ASP A 4 -10.63 11.67 -4.19
CA ASP A 4 -11.59 10.60 -3.95
C ASP A 4 -11.27 9.31 -4.74
N GLU A 5 -10.78 9.45 -5.98
CA GLU A 5 -10.40 8.31 -6.82
C GLU A 5 -9.09 7.68 -6.34
N LEU A 6 -8.13 8.50 -5.89
CA LEU A 6 -6.91 8.00 -5.26
C LEU A 6 -7.22 7.22 -3.98
N ILE A 7 -8.08 7.76 -3.12
CA ILE A 7 -8.50 7.08 -1.88
C ILE A 7 -9.14 5.72 -2.19
N LYS A 8 -10.02 5.63 -3.20
CA LYS A 8 -10.63 4.36 -3.61
C LYS A 8 -9.58 3.33 -4.05
N GLN A 9 -8.61 3.76 -4.86
CA GLN A 9 -7.53 2.86 -5.30
C GLN A 9 -6.69 2.35 -4.12
N LEU A 10 -6.31 3.23 -3.21
CA LEU A 10 -5.54 2.86 -2.01
C LEU A 10 -6.32 1.90 -1.10
N ARG A 11 -7.63 2.12 -0.89
CA ARG A 11 -8.49 1.22 -0.12
C ARG A 11 -8.52 -0.18 -0.73
N LYS A 12 -8.75 -0.27 -2.05
CA LYS A 12 -8.76 -1.55 -2.77
C LYS A 12 -7.43 -2.29 -2.63
N ILE A 13 -6.31 -1.59 -2.79
CA ILE A 13 -4.98 -2.18 -2.64
C ILE A 13 -4.77 -2.70 -1.22
N ALA A 14 -5.17 -1.96 -0.18
CA ALA A 14 -5.05 -2.40 1.21
C ALA A 14 -5.87 -3.67 1.51
N ASP A 15 -7.10 -3.74 0.98
CA ASP A 15 -7.99 -4.89 1.13
C ASP A 15 -7.45 -6.11 0.39
N ASP A 16 -7.10 -5.96 -0.89
CA ASP A 16 -6.55 -7.04 -1.71
C ASP A 16 -5.24 -7.58 -1.11
N THR A 17 -4.38 -6.68 -0.61
CA THR A 17 -3.15 -7.07 0.07
C THR A 17 -3.46 -7.91 1.32
N SER A 18 -4.35 -7.42 2.18
CA SER A 18 -4.70 -8.09 3.44
C SER A 18 -5.30 -9.47 3.19
N HIS A 19 -6.12 -9.59 2.14
CA HIS A 19 -6.70 -10.84 1.68
C HIS A 19 -5.62 -11.86 1.26
N ASN A 20 -4.69 -11.45 0.39
CA ASN A 20 -3.64 -12.35 -0.10
C ASN A 20 -2.64 -12.73 1.01
N ILE A 21 -2.30 -11.82 1.93
CA ILE A 21 -1.50 -12.15 3.11
C ILE A 21 -2.18 -13.23 3.96
N ARG A 22 -3.52 -13.14 4.11
CA ARG A 22 -4.29 -14.14 4.85
C ARG A 22 -4.26 -15.51 4.16
N ILE A 23 -4.37 -15.57 2.83
CA ILE A 23 -4.24 -16.82 2.06
C ILE A 23 -2.83 -17.41 2.26
N LYS A 24 -1.78 -16.61 2.06
CA LYS A 24 -0.39 -17.04 2.23
C LYS A 24 -0.13 -17.68 3.60
N ARG A 25 -0.66 -17.05 4.66
CA ARG A 25 -0.51 -17.50 6.05
C ARG A 25 -1.46 -18.63 6.45
N SER A 26 -2.44 -18.95 5.62
CA SER A 26 -3.43 -19.97 5.96
C SER A 26 -2.78 -21.36 5.96
N PRO A 27 -2.90 -22.15 7.04
CA PRO A 27 -2.40 -23.52 7.06
C PRO A 27 -3.20 -24.45 6.14
N SER A 28 -4.45 -24.10 5.82
CA SER A 28 -5.35 -24.90 4.98
C SER A 28 -5.33 -24.53 3.49
N ALA A 29 -4.65 -23.44 3.11
CA ALA A 29 -4.53 -23.05 1.71
C ALA A 29 -3.57 -24.00 0.97
N LYS A 30 -3.94 -24.35 -0.26
CA LYS A 30 -3.12 -25.16 -1.16
C LYS A 30 -1.87 -24.39 -1.57
N ASN A 31 -0.80 -25.10 -1.94
CA ASN A 31 0.44 -24.46 -2.39
C ASN A 31 0.22 -23.52 -3.59
N VAL A 32 -0.61 -23.92 -4.56
CA VAL A 32 -0.97 -23.07 -5.72
C VAL A 32 -1.63 -21.76 -5.27
N GLU A 33 -2.55 -21.80 -4.31
CA GLU A 33 -3.22 -20.61 -3.78
C GLU A 33 -2.22 -19.68 -3.07
N LYS A 34 -1.22 -20.24 -2.39
CA LYS A 34 -0.17 -19.47 -1.72
C LYS A 34 0.79 -18.82 -2.73
N GLU A 35 1.17 -19.53 -3.79
CA GLU A 35 2.00 -18.99 -4.87
C GLU A 35 1.28 -17.87 -5.63
N ASP A 36 -0.01 -18.04 -5.92
CA ASP A 36 -0.82 -17.01 -6.56
C ASP A 36 -0.98 -15.79 -5.65
N ALA A 37 -1.19 -16.00 -4.35
CA ALA A 37 -1.22 -14.92 -3.37
C ALA A 37 0.13 -14.16 -3.32
N ASP A 38 1.26 -14.86 -3.41
CA ASP A 38 2.58 -14.22 -3.44
C ASP A 38 2.78 -13.37 -4.69
N LYS A 39 2.42 -13.87 -5.88
CA LYS A 39 2.47 -13.07 -7.12
C LYS A 39 1.59 -11.83 -7.03
N MET A 40 0.40 -11.97 -6.47
CA MET A 40 -0.53 -10.84 -6.31
C MET A 40 0.03 -9.80 -5.33
N ILE A 41 0.61 -10.24 -4.20
CA ILE A 41 1.27 -9.32 -3.25
C ILE A 41 2.41 -8.56 -3.92
N SER A 42 3.25 -9.22 -4.73
CA SER A 42 4.32 -8.53 -5.47
C SER A 42 3.75 -7.49 -6.45
N THR A 43 2.69 -7.83 -7.20
CA THR A 43 2.05 -6.90 -8.13
C THR A 43 1.44 -5.69 -7.40
N LEU A 44 0.79 -5.93 -6.26
CA LEU A 44 0.23 -4.88 -5.40
C LEU A 44 1.33 -4.00 -4.81
N SER A 45 2.49 -4.56 -4.49
CA SER A 45 3.69 -3.82 -4.04
C SER A 45 4.11 -2.78 -5.06
N GLU A 46 4.38 -3.21 -6.29
CA GLU A 46 4.82 -2.34 -7.39
C GLU A 46 3.81 -1.22 -7.66
N ARG A 47 2.52 -1.57 -7.65
CA ARG A 47 1.43 -0.61 -7.83
C ARG A 47 1.36 0.41 -6.69
N THR A 48 1.53 -0.04 -5.45
CA THR A 48 1.54 0.83 -4.27
C THR A 48 2.70 1.82 -4.34
N VAL A 49 3.92 1.34 -4.60
CA VAL A 49 5.11 2.18 -4.76
C VAL A 49 4.91 3.21 -5.86
N SER A 50 4.36 2.80 -7.00
CA SER A 50 4.07 3.72 -8.11
C SER A 50 3.09 4.83 -7.70
N LEU A 51 1.99 4.49 -7.03
CA LEU A 51 1.02 5.48 -6.56
C LEU A 51 1.61 6.43 -5.52
N PHE A 52 2.41 5.91 -4.58
CA PHE A 52 3.05 6.72 -3.55
C PHE A 52 4.05 7.71 -4.16
N LYS A 53 4.86 7.28 -5.14
CA LYS A 53 5.79 8.15 -5.86
C LYS A 53 5.05 9.21 -6.69
N GLN A 54 4.01 8.82 -7.44
CA GLN A 54 3.28 9.74 -8.32
C GLN A 54 2.54 10.85 -7.58
N ASN A 55 2.10 10.59 -6.34
CA ASN A 55 1.29 11.52 -5.56
C ASN A 55 2.02 12.03 -4.30
N ASN A 56 3.33 11.80 -4.20
CA ASN A 56 4.17 12.19 -3.05
C ASN A 56 3.57 11.77 -1.69
N LEU A 57 2.97 10.58 -1.62
CA LEU A 57 2.25 10.15 -0.43
C LEU A 57 3.17 9.85 0.75
N LEU A 58 4.41 9.41 0.51
CA LEU A 58 5.40 9.23 1.59
C LEU A 58 5.69 10.54 2.30
N ASP A 59 5.90 11.62 1.54
CA ASP A 59 6.18 12.94 2.11
C ASP A 59 4.97 13.46 2.90
N LEU A 60 3.74 13.07 2.50
CA LEU A 60 2.52 13.39 3.22
C LEU A 60 2.42 12.70 4.59
N ILE A 61 2.75 11.41 4.68
CA ILE A 61 2.54 10.61 5.91
C ILE A 61 3.78 10.51 6.80
N ARG A 62 4.97 10.70 6.23
CA ARG A 62 6.27 10.53 6.88
C ARG A 62 7.23 11.64 6.40
N PRO A 63 6.92 12.93 6.64
CA PRO A 63 7.73 14.05 6.16
C PRO A 63 9.17 14.02 6.70
N ASP A 64 9.39 13.41 7.87
CA ASP A 64 10.70 13.33 8.53
C ASP A 64 11.49 12.06 8.18
N ARG A 65 10.96 11.16 7.33
CA ARG A 65 11.70 9.94 6.93
C ARG A 65 12.75 10.26 5.87
N ASP A 66 13.98 9.87 6.16
CA ASP A 66 15.07 9.90 5.18
C ASP A 66 14.88 8.78 4.13
N LYS A 67 14.97 9.16 2.86
CA LYS A 67 14.87 8.25 1.69
C LYS A 67 15.94 7.15 1.73
N GLY A 68 17.07 7.38 2.40
CA GLY A 68 18.13 6.38 2.60
C GLY A 68 17.76 5.25 3.59
N TYR A 69 16.79 5.48 4.49
CA TYR A 69 16.38 4.51 5.50
C TYR A 69 15.21 3.63 5.06
N ASP A 70 14.42 4.07 4.07
CA ASP A 70 13.20 3.39 3.67
C ASP A 70 13.37 2.55 2.39
N ARG A 71 14.46 1.78 2.33
CA ARG A 71 14.74 0.86 1.22
C ARG A 71 13.56 -0.02 0.86
N GLN A 72 12.69 -0.39 1.81
CA GLN A 72 11.48 -1.17 1.51
C GLN A 72 10.52 -0.46 0.55
N TRP A 73 10.41 0.87 0.62
CA TRP A 73 9.60 1.67 -0.30
C TRP A 73 10.30 1.97 -1.63
N TYR A 74 11.64 1.93 -1.66
CA TYR A 74 12.44 2.32 -2.82
C TYR A 74 13.06 1.13 -3.60
N GLU A 75 13.22 -0.03 -2.97
CA GLU A 75 13.78 -1.29 -3.51
C GLU A 75 12.70 -2.39 -3.67
N GLU A 76 11.43 -1.99 -3.83
CA GLU A 76 10.30 -2.85 -4.27
C GLU A 76 9.92 -4.02 -3.35
N THR A 77 10.46 -4.06 -2.14
CA THR A 77 10.12 -5.12 -1.18
C THR A 77 8.97 -4.67 -0.29
N PHE A 78 7.82 -5.35 -0.43
CA PHE A 78 6.63 -5.15 0.39
C PHE A 78 6.96 -5.40 1.88
N GLY A 79 7.35 -4.34 2.57
CA GLY A 79 7.78 -4.39 3.96
C GLY A 79 6.65 -4.72 4.92
N ASN A 80 7.02 -5.23 6.10
CA ASN A 80 6.13 -5.30 7.26
C ASN A 80 5.72 -3.88 7.65
N GLY A 81 4.64 -3.36 7.06
CA GLY A 81 4.19 -1.99 7.30
C GLY A 81 3.43 -1.34 6.14
N ALA A 82 3.55 -1.87 4.91
CA ALA A 82 2.94 -1.24 3.73
C ALA A 82 1.42 -1.01 3.85
N VAL A 83 0.67 -1.97 4.42
CA VAL A 83 -0.77 -1.79 4.67
C VAL A 83 -1.05 -0.68 5.69
N ALA A 84 -0.20 -0.51 6.71
CA ALA A 84 -0.34 0.56 7.68
C ALA A 84 -0.06 1.92 7.04
N ASP A 85 1.00 2.03 6.24
CA ASP A 85 1.34 3.24 5.51
C ASP A 85 0.24 3.60 4.47
N ILE A 86 -0.34 2.62 3.75
CA ILE A 86 -1.51 2.85 2.88
C ILE A 86 -2.69 3.43 3.69
N LYS A 87 -2.96 2.87 4.88
CA LYS A 87 -4.03 3.36 5.76
C LYS A 87 -3.76 4.76 6.30
N GLU A 88 -2.51 5.08 6.63
CA GLU A 88 -2.11 6.44 7.01
C GLU A 88 -2.31 7.42 5.85
N ALA A 89 -1.94 7.04 4.63
CA ALA A 89 -2.12 7.87 3.44
C ALA A 89 -3.59 8.15 3.16
N ILE A 90 -4.45 7.13 3.27
CA ILE A 90 -5.91 7.30 3.16
C ILE A 90 -6.42 8.35 4.15
N ARG A 91 -6.04 8.25 5.44
CA ARG A 91 -6.48 9.19 6.47
C ARG A 91 -6.00 10.62 6.22
N ALA A 92 -4.75 10.77 5.78
CA ALA A 92 -4.19 12.08 5.46
C ALA A 92 -4.92 12.73 4.27
N LEU A 93 -5.20 11.95 3.22
CA LEU A 93 -5.95 12.41 2.05
C LEU A 93 -7.41 12.75 2.39
N GLU A 94 -8.07 11.95 3.23
CA GLU A 94 -9.43 12.24 3.72
C GLU A 94 -9.50 13.56 4.48
N LYS A 95 -8.49 13.84 5.32
CA LYS A 95 -8.37 15.09 6.05
C LYS A 95 -8.24 16.27 5.09
N LEU A 96 -7.31 16.22 4.14
CA LEU A 96 -7.11 17.27 3.14
C LEU A 96 -8.40 17.53 2.32
N ASN A 97 -9.05 16.46 1.85
CA ASN A 97 -10.29 16.56 1.07
C ASN A 97 -11.47 17.13 1.87
N SER A 98 -11.44 17.02 3.20
CA SER A 98 -12.43 17.64 4.09
C SER A 98 -12.15 19.11 4.40
N GLU A 99 -10.88 19.53 4.32
CA GLU A 99 -10.46 20.93 4.53
C GLU A 99 -10.61 21.77 3.25
N GLU A 100 -10.63 21.14 2.06
CA GLU A 100 -10.86 21.78 0.75
C GLU A 100 -12.34 21.97 0.39
N LYS A 101 -13.29 21.40 1.16
CA LYS A 101 -14.74 21.50 0.95
C LYS A 101 -15.41 22.49 1.90
#